data_AF-X1UE33-F1
#
_entry.id   AF-X1UE33-F1
#
_cell.length_a   1.000
_cell.length_b   1.000
_cell.length_c   1.000
_cell.angle_alpha   90.00
_cell.angle_beta   90.00
_cell.angle_gamma   90.00
#
_symmetry.space_group_name_H-M   'P 1'
#
loop_
_entity.id
_entity.type
_entity.pdbx_description
1 polymer ?
#
loop_
_entity_poly.entity_id
_entity_poly.type
_entity_poly.pdbx_seq_one_letter_code
_entity_poly.pdbx_strand_id
1 'polypeptide(L)'
;MRKVNLIACEDTRHTRKLLSHYDIHTSVTSFYQQNQFKKSPYLINCLESGQDIALVTKAGMPGISDPGYYLIREAVKGGIRITPIPGPTALIIAWLLL
;
A
#
# COMPACT_ATOMS: atom_id res chain seq x y z
N MET A 1 11.03 10.73 -1.90
CA MET A 1 9.92 9.83 -2.25
C MET A 1 9.87 9.69 -3.76
N ARG A 2 9.97 8.47 -4.31
CA ARG A 2 9.57 8.26 -5.71
C ARG A 2 8.05 8.48 -5.80
N LYS A 3 7.58 9.15 -6.86
CA LYS A 3 6.14 9.36 -7.09
C LYS A 3 5.51 7.99 -7.34
N VAL A 4 4.57 7.59 -6.49
CA VAL A 4 3.70 6.42 -6.74
C VAL A 4 2.39 6.90 -7.36
N ASN A 5 1.72 6.03 -8.11
CA ASN A 5 0.46 6.34 -8.77
C ASN A 5 -0.72 6.27 -7.78
N LEU A 6 -0.63 5.38 -6.80
CA LEU A 6 -1.69 5.13 -5.83
C LEU A 6 -1.13 4.87 -4.43
N ILE A 7 -1.80 5.40 -3.42
CA ILE A 7 -1.51 5.12 -2.01
C ILE A 7 -2.68 4.33 -1.43
N ALA A 8 -2.45 3.08 -1.05
CA ALA A 8 -3.38 2.25 -0.29
C ALA A 8 -3.13 2.47 1.21
N CYS A 9 -4.14 2.85 1.99
CA CYS A 9 -3.95 3.12 3.42
C CYS A 9 -5.15 2.75 4.28
N GLU A 10 -4.94 2.43 5.55
CA GLU A 10 -6.03 2.10 6.48
C GLU A 10 -6.97 3.28 6.72
N ASP A 11 -6.42 4.46 6.98
CA ASP A 11 -7.16 5.69 7.22
C ASP A 11 -6.83 6.73 6.14
N THR A 12 -7.74 6.86 5.17
CA THR A 12 -7.60 7.83 4.08
C THR A 12 -7.69 9.28 4.54
N ARG A 13 -8.37 9.56 5.66
CA ARG A 13 -8.52 10.93 6.20
C ARG A 13 -7.21 11.37 6.85
N HIS A 14 -6.62 10.50 7.68
CA HIS A 14 -5.32 10.78 8.30
C HIS A 14 -4.21 10.88 7.25
N THR A 15 -4.17 9.92 6.33
CA THR A 15 -3.16 9.90 5.25
C THR A 15 -3.30 11.12 4.37
N ARG A 16 -4.51 11.53 3.97
CA ARG A 16 -4.71 12.75 3.17
C ARG A 16 -4.19 14.00 3.87
N LYS A 17 -4.43 14.15 5.18
CA LYS A 17 -3.87 15.29 5.96
C LYS A 17 -2.35 15.30 5.92
N LEU A 18 -1.71 14.13 6.10
CA LEU A 18 -0.27 13.99 6.02
C LEU A 18 0.26 14.34 4.62
N LEU A 19 -0.37 13.82 3.57
CA LEU A 19 0.00 14.11 2.18
C LEU A 19 -0.14 15.59 1.86
N SER A 20 -1.22 16.24 2.31
CA SER A 20 -1.41 17.70 2.15
C SER A 20 -0.34 18.51 2.87
N HIS A 21 0.14 18.09 4.04
CA HIS A 21 1.23 18.76 4.75
C HIS A 21 2.56 18.73 3.97
N TYR A 22 2.77 17.71 3.15
CA TYR A 22 3.96 17.55 2.31
C TYR A 22 3.74 17.94 0.84
N ASP A 23 2.61 18.59 0.51
CA ASP A 23 2.23 18.97 -0.86
C ASP A 23 2.21 17.79 -1.85
N ILE A 24 1.75 16.61 -1.37
CA ILE A 24 1.62 15.39 -2.17
C ILE A 24 0.17 15.22 -2.61
N HIS A 25 -0.05 15.16 -3.92
CA HIS A 25 -1.38 15.04 -4.54
C HIS A 25 -1.73 13.64 -5.07
N THR A 26 -0.97 12.61 -4.69
CA THR A 26 -1.23 11.24 -5.14
C THR A 26 -2.59 10.73 -4.69
N SER A 27 -3.27 10.00 -5.58
CA SER A 27 -4.56 9.35 -5.29
C SER A 27 -4.45 8.39 -4.10
N VAL A 28 -5.49 8.36 -3.27
CA VAL A 28 -5.52 7.55 -2.04
C VAL A 28 -6.73 6.63 -2.04
N THR A 29 -6.53 5.37 -1.65
CA THR A 29 -7.59 4.36 -1.52
C THR A 29 -7.51 3.66 -0.18
N SER A 30 -8.66 3.27 0.40
CA SER A 30 -8.68 2.57 1.69
C SER A 30 -8.15 1.13 1.60
N PHE A 31 -7.36 0.64 2.53
CA PHE A 31 -6.94 -0.76 2.56
C PHE A 31 -6.69 -1.19 4.02
N TYR A 32 -7.53 -2.08 4.53
CA TYR A 32 -7.56 -2.50 5.93
C TYR A 32 -8.11 -3.93 6.06
N GLN A 33 -7.96 -4.53 7.24
CA GLN A 33 -8.18 -5.97 7.46
C GLN A 33 -9.51 -6.52 6.94
N GLN A 34 -10.61 -5.78 7.08
CA GLN A 34 -11.94 -6.23 6.64
C GLN A 34 -12.15 -6.17 5.13
N ASN A 35 -11.42 -5.30 4.41
CA ASN A 35 -11.58 -5.13 2.96
C ASN A 35 -10.42 -5.70 2.13
N GLN A 36 -9.35 -6.17 2.77
CA GLN A 36 -8.14 -6.65 2.10
C GLN A 36 -8.42 -7.71 1.03
N PHE A 37 -9.30 -8.68 1.31
CA PHE A 37 -9.62 -9.76 0.36
C PHE A 37 -10.37 -9.25 -0.88
N LYS A 38 -11.20 -8.21 -0.71
CA LYS A 38 -11.96 -7.62 -1.80
C LYS A 38 -11.12 -6.65 -2.63
N LYS A 39 -10.20 -5.92 -1.98
CA LYS A 39 -9.37 -4.90 -2.64
C LYS A 39 -8.06 -5.41 -3.20
N SER A 40 -7.52 -6.51 -2.69
CA SER A 40 -6.24 -7.03 -3.18
C SER A 40 -6.28 -7.34 -4.68
N PRO A 41 -7.32 -7.98 -5.26
CA PRO A 41 -7.38 -8.19 -6.72
C PRO A 41 -7.28 -6.89 -7.53
N TYR A 42 -7.93 -5.82 -7.06
CA TYR A 42 -7.83 -4.51 -7.69
C TYR A 42 -6.41 -3.94 -7.63
N LEU A 43 -5.75 -4.02 -6.47
CA LEU A 43 -4.39 -3.51 -6.30
C LEU A 43 -3.37 -4.34 -7.10
N ILE A 44 -3.54 -5.67 -7.16
CA ILE A 44 -2.71 -6.55 -7.99
C ILE A 44 -2.87 -6.20 -9.47
N ASN A 45 -4.10 -6.04 -9.97
CA ASN A 45 -4.32 -5.62 -11.36
C ASN A 45 -3.68 -4.25 -11.66
N CYS A 46 -3.74 -3.31 -10.73
CA CYS A 46 -3.02 -2.03 -10.87
C CYS A 46 -1.50 -2.24 -10.98
N LEU A 47 -0.92 -3.07 -10.13
CA LEU A 47 0.51 -3.40 -10.18
C LEU A 47 0.89 -4.09 -11.50
N GLU A 48 0.08 -5.08 -11.94
CA GLU A 48 0.26 -5.79 -13.22
C GLU A 48 0.12 -4.84 -14.42
N SER A 49 -0.67 -3.78 -14.31
CA SER A 49 -0.78 -2.73 -15.33
C SER A 49 0.41 -1.75 -15.35
N GLY A 50 1.43 -1.98 -14.52
CA GLY A 50 2.63 -1.15 -14.42
C GLY A 50 2.48 0.08 -13.52
N GLN A 51 1.46 0.12 -12.65
CA GLN A 51 1.33 1.21 -11.67
C GLN A 51 2.14 0.93 -10.41
N ASP A 52 2.78 1.97 -9.88
CA ASP A 52 3.44 1.94 -8.59
C ASP A 52 2.43 2.19 -7.46
N ILE A 53 2.40 1.31 -6.46
CA ILE A 53 1.51 1.44 -5.30
C ILE A 53 2.33 1.51 -4.02
N ALA A 54 2.05 2.52 -3.18
CA ALA A 54 2.50 2.53 -1.80
C ALA A 54 1.37 2.05 -0.87
N LEU A 55 1.66 1.07 -0.02
CA LEU A 55 0.81 0.63 1.06
C LEU A 55 1.28 1.30 2.36
N VAL A 56 0.36 1.92 3.10
CA VAL A 56 0.59 2.64 4.35
C VAL A 56 -0.33 2.05 5.43
N THR A 57 0.23 1.33 6.39
CA THR A 57 -0.54 0.73 7.51
C THR A 57 -0.07 1.30 8.84
N LYS A 58 -0.97 1.42 9.83
CA LYS A 58 -0.57 1.79 11.19
C LYS A 58 0.24 0.64 11.79
N ALA A 59 1.55 0.83 11.92
CA ALA A 59 2.36 -0.02 12.78
C ALA A 59 1.93 0.24 14.22
N GLY A 60 1.17 -0.67 14.85
CA GLY A 60 0.61 -0.34 16.16
C GLY A 60 -0.19 -1.36 16.97
N MET A 61 -0.35 -2.63 16.57
CA MET A 61 -0.87 -3.62 17.51
C MET A 61 0.00 -4.88 17.56
N PRO A 62 0.73 -5.12 18.67
CA PRO A 62 1.41 -6.39 18.85
C PRO A 62 0.33 -7.46 19.06
N GLY A 63 0.14 -8.34 18.07
CA GLY A 63 -0.72 -9.50 18.23
C GLY A 63 -1.23 -10.16 16.96
N ILE A 64 -1.88 -9.46 16.04
CA ILE A 64 -2.72 -10.13 15.03
C ILE A 64 -2.83 -9.32 13.73
N SER A 65 -2.30 -9.88 12.64
CA SER A 65 -2.64 -9.60 11.22
C SER A 65 -2.40 -8.18 10.68
N ASP A 66 -1.22 -7.97 10.10
CA ASP A 66 -1.01 -6.86 9.17
C ASP A 66 -1.89 -7.06 7.91
N PRO A 67 -2.79 -6.13 7.55
CA PRO A 67 -3.56 -6.23 6.31
C PRO A 67 -2.66 -6.29 5.07
N GLY A 68 -1.43 -5.79 5.19
CA GLY A 68 -0.41 -5.89 4.14
C GLY A 68 0.04 -7.31 3.83
N TYR A 69 -0.02 -8.26 4.77
CA TYR A 69 0.51 -9.61 4.57
C TYR A 69 -0.15 -10.33 3.40
N TYR A 70 -1.48 -10.23 3.29
CA TYR A 70 -2.22 -10.87 2.20
C TYR A 70 -1.80 -10.30 0.84
N LEU A 71 -1.74 -8.96 0.72
CA LEU A 71 -1.36 -8.29 -0.52
C LEU A 71 0.09 -8.61 -0.91
N ILE A 72 1.02 -8.57 0.04
CA ILE A 72 2.43 -8.92 -0.16
C ILE A 72 2.55 -10.34 -0.69
N ARG A 73 1.85 -11.29 -0.07
CA ARG A 73 1.91 -12.70 -0.49
C ARG A 73 1.41 -12.89 -1.91
N GLU A 74 0.28 -12.28 -2.29
CA GLU A 74 -0.22 -12.37 -3.66
C GLU A 74 0.68 -11.65 -4.66
N ALA A 75 1.25 -10.50 -4.29
CA ALA A 75 2.21 -9.78 -5.11
C ALA A 75 3.50 -10.59 -5.35
N VAL A 76 4.04 -11.25 -4.33
CA VAL A 76 5.22 -12.13 -4.47
C VAL A 76 4.91 -13.32 -5.39
N LYS A 77 3.73 -13.94 -5.28
CA LYS A 77 3.31 -15.02 -6.19
C LYS A 77 3.24 -14.56 -7.64
N GLY A 78 2.84 -13.31 -7.88
CA GLY A 78 2.79 -12.70 -9.20
C GLY A 78 4.14 -12.17 -9.72
N GLY A 79 5.24 -12.38 -8.99
CA GLY A 79 6.57 -11.88 -9.38
C GLY A 79 6.74 -10.37 -9.20
N ILE A 80 5.85 -9.71 -8.46
CA ILE A 80 5.88 -8.25 -8.25
C ILE A 80 6.97 -7.92 -7.23
N ARG A 81 7.81 -6.92 -7.54
CA ARG A 81 8.87 -6.49 -6.64
C ARG A 81 8.29 -5.66 -5.51
N ILE A 82 8.70 -5.98 -4.30
CA ILE A 82 8.29 -5.28 -3.07
C ILE A 82 9.53 -4.66 -2.43
N THR A 83 9.44 -3.38 -2.10
CA THR A 83 10.49 -2.61 -1.44
C THR A 83 9.93 -2.07 -0.12
N PRO A 84 10.33 -2.62 1.04
CA PRO A 84 9.95 -2.09 2.33
C PRO A 84 10.69 -0.78 2.61
N ILE A 85 9.99 0.23 3.10
CA ILE A 85 10.58 1.49 3.56
C ILE A 85 10.41 1.54 5.09
N PRO A 86 11.51 1.50 5.86
CA PRO A 86 11.44 1.60 7.31
C PRO A 86 10.99 3.01 7.73
N GLY A 87 10.04 3.08 8.67
CA GLY A 87 9.52 4.32 9.23
C GLY A 87 8.51 4.06 10.36
N PRO A 88 8.08 5.11 11.09
CA PRO A 88 7.07 4.98 12.15
C PRO A 88 5.70 4.51 11.65
N THR A 89 5.51 4.47 10.33
CA THR A 89 4.38 3.85 9.64
C THR A 89 4.96 2.83 8.67
N ALA A 90 4.40 1.62 8.62
CA ALA A 90 4.88 0.60 7.70
C ALA A 90 4.48 1.02 6.27
N LEU A 91 5.49 1.42 5.49
CA LEU A 91 5.33 1.82 4.11
C LEU A 91 5.95 0.75 3.21
N ILE A 92 5.12 0.12 2.38
CA ILE A 92 5.55 -0.93 1.46
C ILE A 92 5.28 -0.41 0.04
N ILE A 93 6.34 -0.27 -0.77
CA ILE A 93 6.18 0.08 -2.19
C ILE A 93 6.22 -1.22 -3.00
N ALA A 94 5.19 -1.44 -3.80
CA ALA A 94 5.13 -2.53 -4.77
C ALA A 94 5.13 -1.95 -6.19
N TRP A 95 5.89 -2.59 -7.08
CA TRP A 95 6.00 -2.22 -8.49
C TRP A 95 6.37 -3.43 -9.34
N LEU A 96 5.94 -3.42 -10.59
CA LEU A 96 6.22 -4.49 -11.56
C LEU A 96 7.55 -4.21 -12.28
N LEU A 97 8.43 -5.21 -12.34
CA LEU A 97 9.59 -5.23 -13.22
C LEU A 97 9.25 -6.16 -14.40
N LEU A 98 9.20 -5.59 -15.60
CA LEU A 98 9.26 -6.33 -16.87
C LEU A 98 10.68 -6.23 -17.43
#